data_AF-A0A834AWP2-F1
#
_entry.id   AF-A0A834AWP2-F1
#
_cell.length_a   1.000
_cell.length_b   1.000
_cell.length_c   1.000
_cell.angle_alpha   90.00
_cell.angle_beta   90.00
_cell.angle_gamma   90.00
#
_symmetry.space_group_name_H-M   'P 1'
#
loop_
_entity.id
_entity.type
_entity.pdbx_description
1 polymer ?
#
loop_
_entity_poly.entity_id
_entity_poly.type
_entity_poly.pdbx_seq_one_letter_code
_entity_poly.pdbx_strand_id
1 'polypeptide(L)'
;MSRACRILANDIDPIAGVAITLNCELNQLNPFPILTKNVLDLEQDKWDLIVLGDMFYDEDLADSLHRWLKGCFWTHRTQVLIGDPGRPQFRGHSIQHQLHKVVEYSLPEATRQENNGLTTSTVWEFQP
;
A
#
# COMPACT_ATOMS: atom_id res chain seq x y z
N MET A 1 2.88 17.72 15.43
CA MET A 1 2.37 16.80 14.40
C MET A 1 2.02 17.61 13.17
N SER A 2 2.79 17.49 12.10
CA SER A 2 2.41 18.05 10.79
C SER A 2 1.36 17.14 10.15
N ARG A 3 0.38 17.73 9.45
CA ARG A 3 -0.59 16.99 8.63
C ARG A 3 -0.08 16.94 7.19
N ALA A 4 -0.46 15.89 6.45
CA ALA A 4 -0.23 15.88 5.02
C ALA A 4 -0.97 17.05 4.36
N CYS A 5 -0.30 17.77 3.45
CA CYS A 5 -0.90 18.89 2.72
C CYS A 5 -1.77 18.43 1.54
N ARG A 6 -1.50 17.23 1.01
CA ARG A 6 -2.21 16.61 -0.10
C ARG A 6 -2.26 15.10 0.13
N ILE A 7 -3.44 14.52 -0.05
CA ILE A 7 -3.69 13.08 0.05
C ILE A 7 -4.43 12.65 -1.22
N LEU A 8 -4.12 11.47 -1.73
CA LEU A 8 -4.88 10.78 -2.76
C LEU A 8 -5.04 9.33 -2.32
N ALA A 9 -6.27 8.85 -2.23
CA ALA A 9 -6.52 7.42 -2.12
C ALA A 9 -6.76 6.81 -3.50
N ASN A 10 -6.30 5.58 -3.69
CA ASN A 10 -6.44 4.86 -4.94
C ASN A 10 -6.96 3.45 -4.67
N ASP A 11 -7.98 3.07 -5.42
CA ASP A 11 -8.46 1.70 -5.57
C ASP A 11 -9.07 1.61 -6.97
N ILE A 12 -8.98 0.48 -7.67
CA ILE A 12 -9.60 0.35 -9.00
C ILE A 12 -11.10 0.10 -8.92
N ASP A 13 -11.61 -0.35 -7.77
CA ASP A 13 -13.02 -0.60 -7.53
C ASP A 13 -13.76 0.70 -7.15
N PRO A 14 -14.75 1.16 -7.95
CA PRO A 14 -15.55 2.33 -7.58
C PRO A 14 -16.34 2.14 -6.27
N ILE A 15 -16.68 0.91 -5.87
CA ILE A 15 -17.35 0.62 -4.60
C ILE A 15 -16.40 0.87 -3.43
N ALA A 16 -15.11 0.51 -3.57
CA ALA A 16 -14.09 0.84 -2.58
C ALA A 16 -13.96 2.36 -2.42
N GLY A 17 -14.11 3.14 -3.50
CA GLY A 17 -14.16 4.61 -3.42
C GLY A 17 -15.31 5.15 -2.55
N VAL A 18 -16.49 4.54 -2.64
CA VAL A 18 -17.62 4.89 -1.75
C VAL A 18 -17.28 4.52 -0.30
N ALA A 19 -16.72 3.32 -0.08
CA ALA A 19 -16.32 2.88 1.26
C ALA A 19 -15.26 3.79 1.89
N ILE A 20 -14.28 4.26 1.11
CA ILE A 20 -13.28 5.24 1.56
C ILE A 20 -13.96 6.54 2.00
N THR A 21 -14.95 7.00 1.26
CA THR A 21 -15.73 8.21 1.62
C THR A 21 -16.43 8.03 2.96
N LEU A 22 -17.13 6.91 3.15
CA LEU A 22 -17.80 6.58 4.42
C LEU A 22 -16.80 6.47 5.57
N ASN A 23 -15.63 5.87 5.33
CA ASN A 23 -14.58 5.77 6.33
C ASN A 23 -14.02 7.14 6.73
N CYS A 24 -13.91 8.09 5.78
CA CYS A 24 -13.52 9.47 6.10
C CYS A 24 -14.54 10.12 7.05
N GLU A 25 -15.84 9.98 6.75
CA GLU A 25 -16.92 10.51 7.59
C GLU A 25 -16.90 9.92 9.00
N LEU A 26 -16.78 8.59 9.11
CA LEU A 26 -16.70 7.89 10.40
C LEU A 26 -15.51 8.35 11.25
N ASN A 27 -14.39 8.71 10.61
CA ASN A 27 -13.19 9.22 11.28
C ASN A 27 -13.14 10.75 11.39
N GLN A 28 -14.23 11.46 11.03
CA GLN A 28 -14.31 12.93 11.07
C GLN A 28 -13.21 13.61 10.24
N LEU A 29 -12.85 12.99 9.11
CA LEU A 29 -11.90 13.52 8.15
C LEU A 29 -12.65 14.20 7.00
N ASN A 30 -12.13 15.34 6.55
CA ASN A 30 -12.60 15.93 5.28
C ASN A 30 -12.26 14.96 4.14
N PRO A 31 -13.20 14.66 3.23
CA PRO A 31 -12.93 13.80 2.08
C PRO A 31 -11.75 14.33 1.27
N PHE A 32 -10.80 13.45 0.98
CA PHE A 32 -9.70 13.71 0.05
C PHE A 32 -10.01 13.10 -1.33
N PRO A 33 -9.30 13.53 -2.40
CA PRO A 33 -9.45 12.93 -3.72
C PRO A 33 -9.30 11.40 -3.70
N ILE A 34 -10.18 10.73 -4.45
CA ILE A 34 -10.17 9.29 -4.66
C ILE A 34 -10.03 9.03 -6.15
N LEU A 35 -9.03 8.24 -6.53
CA LEU A 35 -8.80 7.82 -7.90
C LEU A 35 -9.29 6.38 -8.08
N THR A 36 -10.34 6.20 -8.89
CA THR A 36 -10.92 4.89 -9.23
C THR A 36 -10.35 4.30 -10.54
N LYS A 37 -9.06 4.53 -10.80
CA LYS A 37 -8.34 4.04 -11.98
C LYS A 37 -7.08 3.34 -11.52
N ASN A 38 -6.55 2.45 -12.34
CA ASN A 38 -5.26 1.83 -12.04
C ASN A 38 -4.15 2.91 -12.06
N VAL A 39 -3.60 3.24 -10.90
CA VAL A 39 -2.54 4.24 -10.78
C VAL A 39 -1.24 3.81 -11.48
N LEU A 40 -1.04 2.50 -11.66
CA LEU A 40 0.13 1.94 -12.32
C LEU A 40 0.16 2.29 -13.82
N ASP A 41 -1.00 2.59 -14.42
CA ASP A 41 -1.15 2.94 -15.84
C ASP A 41 -1.10 4.46 -16.11
N LEU A 42 -0.98 5.26 -15.06
CA LEU A 42 -0.96 6.72 -15.16
C LEU A 42 0.46 7.27 -15.10
N GLU A 43 0.63 8.49 -15.62
CA GLU A 43 1.87 9.24 -15.40
C GLU A 43 2.10 9.44 -13.89
N GLN A 44 3.34 9.18 -13.47
CA GLN A 44 3.73 9.30 -12.08
C GLN A 44 3.71 10.77 -11.67
N ASP A 45 2.94 11.07 -10.64
CA ASP A 45 2.96 12.36 -9.97
C ASP A 45 4.01 12.34 -8.84
N LYS A 46 4.40 13.52 -8.37
CA LYS A 46 5.33 13.67 -7.26
C LYS A 46 4.63 13.43 -5.92
N TRP A 47 5.03 12.37 -5.23
CA TRP A 47 4.61 12.06 -3.86
C TRP A 47 5.80 12.04 -2.92
N ASP A 48 5.66 12.60 -1.71
CA ASP A 48 6.69 12.48 -0.68
C ASP A 48 6.66 11.09 -0.03
N LEU A 49 5.46 10.49 0.08
CA LEU A 49 5.21 9.19 0.70
C LEU A 49 4.12 8.42 -0.07
N ILE A 50 4.37 7.13 -0.31
CA ILE A 50 3.38 6.15 -0.77
C ILE A 50 3.23 5.09 0.33
N VAL A 51 1.99 4.76 0.68
CA VAL A 51 1.66 3.68 1.62
C VAL A 51 0.81 2.65 0.91
N LEU A 52 1.24 1.40 0.96
CA LEU A 52 0.56 0.26 0.35
C LEU A 52 0.15 -0.74 1.44
N GLY A 53 -1.04 -1.29 1.35
CA GLY A 53 -1.51 -2.37 2.21
C GLY A 53 -1.90 -3.57 1.37
N ASP A 54 -1.28 -4.71 1.63
CA ASP A 54 -1.70 -6.03 1.14
C ASP A 54 -1.89 -6.12 -0.39
N MET A 55 -0.95 -5.56 -1.16
CA MET A 55 -1.02 -5.52 -2.63
C MET A 55 -0.28 -6.67 -3.34
N PHE A 56 0.47 -7.49 -2.59
CA PHE A 56 1.29 -8.58 -3.14
C PHE A 56 0.57 -9.93 -3.05
N TYR A 57 -0.68 -9.98 -3.49
CA TYR A 57 -1.50 -11.20 -3.54
C TYR A 57 -1.50 -11.89 -4.91
N ASP A 58 -1.09 -11.17 -5.97
CA ASP A 58 -1.04 -11.63 -7.36
C ASP A 58 0.35 -11.33 -7.95
N GLU A 59 0.88 -12.26 -8.75
CA GLU A 59 2.26 -12.18 -9.26
C GLU A 59 2.42 -11.08 -10.32
N ASP A 60 1.49 -10.97 -11.28
CA ASP A 60 1.55 -9.98 -12.35
C ASP A 60 1.38 -8.55 -11.79
N LEU A 61 0.51 -8.40 -10.78
CA LEU A 61 0.36 -7.17 -10.03
C LEU A 61 1.64 -6.82 -9.26
N ALA A 62 2.26 -7.80 -8.57
CA ALA A 62 3.48 -7.58 -7.80
C ALA A 62 4.64 -7.08 -8.68
N ASP A 63 4.84 -7.69 -9.85
CA ASP A 63 5.88 -7.28 -10.82
C ASP A 63 5.64 -5.87 -11.37
N SER A 64 4.39 -5.54 -11.68
CA SER A 64 4.00 -4.22 -12.19
C SER A 64 4.15 -3.14 -11.12
N LEU A 65 3.70 -3.43 -9.90
CA LEU A 65 3.84 -2.57 -8.73
C LEU A 65 5.31 -2.32 -8.40
N HIS A 66 6.14 -3.36 -8.40
CA HIS A 66 7.57 -3.24 -8.10
C HIS A 66 8.29 -2.31 -9.08
N ARG A 67 8.03 -2.45 -10.39
CA ARG A 67 8.58 -1.56 -11.42
C ARG A 67 8.13 -0.12 -11.23
N TRP A 68 6.85 0.09 -10.93
CA TRP A 68 6.28 1.41 -10.71
C TRP A 68 6.88 2.09 -9.45
N LEU A 69 7.03 1.36 -8.35
CA LEU A 69 7.65 1.87 -7.11
C LEU A 69 9.11 2.26 -7.30
N LYS A 70 9.89 1.48 -8.07
CA LYS A 70 11.25 1.86 -8.46
C LYS A 70 11.24 3.20 -9.20
N GLY A 71 10.32 3.37 -10.15
CA GLY A 71 10.16 4.64 -10.88
C GLY A 71 9.91 5.82 -9.94
N CYS A 72 8.97 5.67 -9.01
CA CYS A 72 8.63 6.72 -8.04
C CYS A 72 9.84 7.09 -7.17
N PHE A 73 10.57 6.10 -6.65
CA PHE A 73 11.75 6.32 -5.83
C PHE A 73 12.87 7.04 -6.60
N TRP A 74 13.23 6.56 -7.79
CA TRP A 74 14.34 7.13 -8.55
C TRP A 74 14.03 8.52 -9.12
N THR A 75 12.78 8.78 -9.50
CA THR A 75 12.37 10.06 -10.11
C THR A 75 12.11 11.14 -9.06
N HIS A 76 11.49 10.78 -7.94
CA HIS A 76 10.98 11.76 -6.97
C HIS A 76 11.55 11.61 -5.55
N ARG A 77 12.37 10.58 -5.30
CA ARG A 77 12.83 10.21 -3.94
C ARG A 77 11.67 9.95 -2.98
N THR A 78 10.57 9.43 -3.53
CA THR A 78 9.38 9.07 -2.78
C THR A 78 9.69 7.98 -1.76
N GLN A 79 9.35 8.22 -0.49
CA GLN A 79 9.39 7.18 0.54
C GLN A 79 8.24 6.18 0.30
N VAL A 80 8.49 4.89 0.50
CA VAL A 80 7.48 3.85 0.25
C VAL A 80 7.40 2.93 1.48
N LEU A 81 6.20 2.80 2.02
CA LEU A 81 5.88 1.87 3.11
C LEU A 81 4.90 0.80 2.63
N ILE A 82 5.21 -0.46 2.92
CA ILE A 82 4.44 -1.63 2.49
C ILE A 82 4.03 -2.41 3.73
N GLY A 83 2.72 -2.52 3.98
CA GLY A 83 2.17 -3.42 4.98
C GLY A 83 1.75 -4.74 4.34
N ASP A 84 2.31 -5.85 4.78
CA ASP A 84 1.95 -7.19 4.28
C ASP A 84 2.05 -8.24 5.39
N PRO A 85 1.08 -9.19 5.49
CA PRO A 85 1.12 -10.28 6.47
C PRO A 85 2.14 -11.39 6.13
N GLY A 86 2.82 -11.30 5.01
CA GLY A 86 3.78 -12.27 4.52
C GLY A 86 3.13 -13.35 3.67
N ARG A 87 2.32 -12.97 2.67
CA ARG A 87 1.72 -13.91 1.72
C ARG A 87 2.78 -14.67 0.91
N PRO A 88 2.50 -15.88 0.40
CA PRO A 88 3.45 -16.65 -0.40
C PRO A 88 4.02 -15.87 -1.59
N GLN A 89 3.16 -15.15 -2.33
CA GLN A 89 3.54 -14.32 -3.46
C GLN A 89 4.50 -13.21 -3.02
N PHE A 90 4.19 -12.52 -1.92
CA PHE A 90 5.08 -11.50 -1.36
C PHE A 90 6.45 -12.05 -0.94
N ARG A 91 6.48 -13.20 -0.27
CA ARG A 91 7.73 -13.84 0.21
C ARG A 91 8.60 -14.38 -0.91
N GLY A 92 7.99 -14.87 -1.99
CA GLY A 92 8.70 -15.40 -3.16
C GLY A 92 9.19 -14.31 -4.12
N HIS A 93 8.63 -13.09 -4.02
CA HIS A 93 8.91 -12.03 -4.97
C HIS A 93 10.27 -11.35 -4.73
N SER A 94 10.93 -10.94 -5.82
CA SER A 94 12.28 -10.36 -5.79
C SER A 94 12.40 -9.04 -5.00
N ILE A 95 11.27 -8.36 -4.77
CA ILE A 95 11.21 -7.12 -3.97
C ILE A 95 11.75 -7.33 -2.55
N GLN A 96 11.70 -8.54 -1.98
CA GLN A 96 12.16 -8.83 -0.62
C GLN A 96 13.62 -8.39 -0.37
N HIS A 97 14.47 -8.43 -1.41
CA HIS A 97 15.87 -7.98 -1.29
C HIS A 97 16.03 -6.47 -1.17
N GLN A 98 14.94 -5.71 -1.32
CA GLN A 98 14.88 -4.26 -1.32
C GLN A 98 14.00 -3.73 -0.18
N LEU A 99 13.69 -4.57 0.81
CA LEU A 99 12.84 -4.24 1.94
C LEU A 99 13.61 -4.23 3.25
N HIS A 100 13.39 -3.19 4.04
CA HIS A 100 13.86 -3.11 5.42
C HIS A 100 12.66 -3.19 6.37
N LYS A 101 12.70 -4.13 7.31
CA LYS A 101 11.64 -4.28 8.31
C LYS A 101 11.61 -3.05 9.22
N VAL A 102 10.47 -2.36 9.26
CA VAL A 102 10.27 -1.19 10.13
C VAL A 102 9.65 -1.62 11.46
N VAL A 103 8.54 -2.35 11.40
CA VAL A 103 7.78 -2.77 12.58
C VAL A 103 6.88 -3.96 12.26
N GLU A 104 6.55 -4.76 13.27
CA GLU A 104 5.63 -5.89 13.17
C GLU A 104 4.53 -5.77 14.22
N TYR A 105 3.33 -6.16 13.82
CA TYR A 105 2.12 -6.12 14.63
C TYR A 105 1.50 -7.52 14.70
N SER A 106 0.98 -7.90 15.86
CA SER A 106 0.14 -9.09 15.99
C SER A 106 -1.24 -8.83 15.40
N LEU A 107 -1.75 -9.78 14.63
CA LEU A 107 -3.07 -9.70 14.01
C LEU A 107 -4.18 -10.06 15.02
N PRO A 108 -5.25 -9.27 15.10
CA PRO A 108 -6.46 -9.65 15.83
C PRO A 108 -7.03 -10.98 15.32
N GLU A 109 -7.73 -11.72 16.18
CA GLU A 109 -8.29 -13.05 15.83
C GLU A 109 -9.12 -13.03 14.53
N ALA A 110 -9.97 -12.01 14.35
CA ALA A 110 -10.76 -11.86 13.13
C ALA A 110 -9.89 -11.79 11.87
N THR A 111 -8.82 -10.98 11.90
CA THR A 111 -7.90 -10.82 10.77
C THR A 111 -7.06 -12.07 10.51
N ARG A 112 -6.76 -12.87 11.54
CA ARG A 112 -6.04 -14.15 11.37
C ARG A 112 -6.84 -15.14 10.52
N GLN A 113 -8.16 -15.17 10.67
CA GLN A 113 -9.04 -16.04 9.89
C GLN A 113 -9.05 -15.65 8.40
N GLU A 114 -9.05 -14.35 8.11
CA GLU A 114 -9.00 -13.80 6.75
C GLU A 114 -7.63 -14.01 6.06
N ASN A 115 -6.57 -14.23 6.84
CA ASN A 115 -5.20 -14.35 6.35
C ASN A 115 -4.62 -15.77 6.50
N ASN A 116 -5.46 -16.81 6.37
CA ASN A 116 -5.06 -18.23 6.40
C ASN A 116 -4.24 -18.61 7.66
N GLY A 117 -4.54 -18.01 8.81
CA GLY A 117 -3.87 -18.29 10.07
C GLY A 117 -2.53 -17.56 10.27
N LEU A 118 -2.15 -16.64 9.39
CA LEU A 118 -1.02 -15.73 9.64
C LEU A 118 -1.31 -14.91 10.91
N THR A 119 -0.30 -14.81 11.79
CA THR A 119 -0.47 -14.23 13.13
C THR A 119 0.08 -12.83 13.26
N THR A 120 0.89 -12.38 12.30
CA THR A 120 1.50 -11.05 12.30
C THR A 120 1.36 -10.37 10.95
N SER A 121 1.46 -9.05 10.96
CA SER A 121 1.66 -8.22 9.77
C SER A 121 2.85 -7.31 9.98
N THR A 122 3.66 -7.16 8.93
CA THR A 122 4.91 -6.39 8.99
C THR A 122 4.80 -5.19 8.07
N VAL A 123 5.26 -4.04 8.56
CA VAL A 123 5.51 -2.85 7.75
C VAL A 123 6.97 -2.85 7.33
N TRP A 124 7.18 -2.70 6.03
CA TRP A 124 8.46 -2.66 5.37
C TRP A 124 8.67 -1.28 4.76
N GLU A 125 9.89 -0.77 4.84
CA GLU A 125 10.33 0.37 4.04
C GLU A 125 11.03 -0.16 2.80
N PHE A 126 10.60 0.31 1.63
CA PHE A 126 11.20 -0.06 0.36
C PHE A 126 12.37 0.86 0.01
N GLN A 127 13.53 0.26 -0.20
CA GLN A 127 14.80 0.92 -0.47
C GLN A 127 15.50 0.20 -1.66
N PRO A 128 15.17 0.56 -2.91
CA PRO A 128 15.61 -0.14 -4.12
C PRO A 128 17.03 0.11 -4.59
#